data_AF-A0AAX3VP78-F1
#
_entry.id   AF-A0AAX3VP78-F1
#
_cell.length_a   1.000
_cell.length_b   1.000
_cell.length_c   1.000
_cell.angle_alpha   90.00
_cell.angle_beta   90.00
_cell.angle_gamma   90.00
#
_symmetry.space_group_name_H-M   'P 1'
#
loop_
_entity.id
_entity.type
_entity.pdbx_description
1 polymer ?
#
loop_
_entity_poly.entity_id
_entity_poly.type
_entity_poly.pdbx_seq_one_letter_code
_entity_poly.pdbx_strand_id
1 'polypeptide(L)'
;MFYLCSIGSNLDPHIHVSQVVGELLEHFGRLQLSSVIQTKPVGMHSRHDFLNCLFVAESGLTAQQLKTLFIAMELAHGRNRSDPNCKVLDRPLDIDILASSAADDFAATRVDAYLNELLAELYGQGEVHDRKVTLPLHTRLMKGKVIEELQVGLTPLRLSQGSDDRQAAAAIYPDAGPRHVVVPHQ
;
A
#
# COMPACT_ATOMS: atom_id res chain seq x y z
N MET A 1 -15.34 1.56 4.52
CA MET A 1 -14.81 2.92 4.79
C MET A 1 -13.38 2.93 4.27
N PHE A 2 -12.96 3.99 3.59
CA PHE A 2 -11.59 4.15 3.12
C PHE A 2 -10.79 4.98 4.10
N TYR A 3 -9.50 4.69 4.17
CA TYR A 3 -8.54 5.39 5.02
C TYR A 3 -7.32 5.77 4.20
N LEU A 4 -6.98 7.06 4.17
CA LEU A 4 -5.69 7.55 3.71
C LEU A 4 -4.72 7.54 4.88
N CYS A 5 -3.59 6.87 4.71
CA CYS A 5 -2.57 6.72 5.73
C CYS A 5 -1.18 7.03 5.17
N SER A 6 -0.25 7.42 6.04
CA SER A 6 1.17 7.55 5.72
C SER A 6 1.98 6.44 6.38
N ILE A 7 3.08 6.06 5.73
CA ILE A 7 4.17 5.25 6.29
C ILE A 7 5.41 6.14 6.33
N GLY A 8 6.14 6.11 7.45
CA GLY A 8 7.44 6.76 7.60
C GLY A 8 8.46 5.86 8.30
N SER A 9 9.70 5.85 7.84
CA SER A 9 10.79 5.11 8.47
C SER A 9 12.14 5.77 8.21
N ASN A 10 13.05 5.78 9.20
CA ASN A 10 14.43 6.22 8.99
C ASN A 10 15.51 5.30 9.59
N LEU A 11 15.13 4.28 10.36
CA LEU A 11 16.02 3.16 10.69
C LEU A 11 15.74 2.03 9.72
N ASP A 12 16.78 1.54 9.03
CA ASP A 12 16.69 0.50 7.99
C ASP A 12 15.46 0.63 7.07
N PRO A 13 15.21 1.83 6.50
CA PRO A 13 13.88 2.15 5.99
C PRO A 13 13.47 1.35 4.76
N HIS A 14 14.43 0.90 3.95
CA HIS A 14 14.14 0.01 2.83
C HIS A 14 13.56 -1.33 3.29
N ILE A 15 14.02 -1.86 4.43
CA ILE A 15 13.57 -3.14 5.00
C ILE A 15 12.18 -2.93 5.59
N HIS A 16 12.01 -1.96 6.48
CA HIS A 16 10.76 -1.80 7.21
C HIS A 16 9.60 -1.32 6.34
N VAL A 17 9.84 -0.42 5.38
CA VAL A 17 8.77 0.01 4.44
C VAL A 17 8.37 -1.14 3.52
N SER A 18 9.33 -1.93 3.01
CA SER A 18 9.03 -3.13 2.21
C SER A 18 8.16 -4.13 2.99
N GLN A 19 8.57 -4.46 4.21
CA GLN A 19 7.87 -5.43 5.06
C GLN A 19 6.47 -4.97 5.41
N VAL A 20 6.31 -3.73 5.89
CA VAL A 20 5.00 -3.23 6.32
C VAL A 20 4.02 -3.13 5.16
N VAL A 21 4.46 -2.79 3.94
CA VAL A 21 3.58 -2.80 2.76
C VAL A 21 3.07 -4.21 2.46
N GLY A 22 3.93 -5.23 2.60
CA GLY A 22 3.52 -6.63 2.50
C GLY A 22 2.49 -7.02 3.56
N GLU A 23 2.75 -6.69 4.83
CA GLU A 23 1.84 -6.97 5.95
C GLU A 23 0.49 -6.26 5.82
N LEU A 24 0.49 -4.99 5.40
CA LEU A 24 -0.73 -4.22 5.13
C LEU A 24 -1.51 -4.86 3.98
N LEU A 25 -0.82 -5.32 2.93
CA LEU A 25 -1.47 -5.97 1.80
C LEU A 25 -2.09 -7.32 2.21
N GLU A 26 -1.42 -8.09 3.07
CA GLU A 26 -1.98 -9.32 3.65
C GLU A 26 -3.20 -9.02 4.54
N HIS A 27 -3.18 -7.91 5.29
CA HIS A 27 -4.27 -7.54 6.20
C HIS A 27 -5.52 -7.01 5.48
N PHE A 28 -5.33 -6.14 4.48
CA PHE A 28 -6.43 -5.45 3.78
C PHE A 28 -6.83 -6.12 2.46
N GLY A 29 -5.98 -6.98 1.90
CA GLY A 29 -6.20 -7.67 0.62
C GLY A 29 -6.05 -6.76 -0.60
N ARG A 30 -6.32 -5.46 -0.49
CA ARG A 30 -6.09 -4.45 -1.53
C ARG A 30 -5.52 -3.18 -0.93
N LEU A 31 -4.56 -2.58 -1.64
CA LEU A 31 -3.97 -1.29 -1.31
C LEU A 31 -3.80 -0.45 -2.57
N GLN A 32 -4.00 0.86 -2.46
CA GLN A 32 -3.42 1.82 -3.39
C GLN A 32 -2.22 2.46 -2.72
N LEU A 33 -1.04 2.37 -3.32
CA LEU A 33 0.23 2.86 -2.78
C LEU A 33 0.72 4.01 -3.66
N SER A 34 1.27 5.08 -3.07
CA SER A 34 1.97 6.14 -3.81
C SER A 34 3.37 5.71 -4.23
N SER A 35 4.11 6.60 -4.91
CA SER A 35 5.57 6.49 -4.92
C SER A 35 6.15 6.57 -3.49
N VAL A 36 7.39 6.14 -3.32
CA VAL A 36 8.14 6.21 -2.06
C VAL A 36 9.23 7.25 -2.23
N ILE A 37 9.25 8.25 -1.35
CA ILE A 37 10.19 9.37 -1.40
C ILE A 37 11.14 9.37 -0.21
N GLN A 38 12.35 9.87 -0.44
CA GLN A 38 13.30 10.18 0.60
C GLN A 38 13.15 11.64 1.03
N THR A 39 12.91 11.89 2.32
CA THR A 39 12.79 13.26 2.86
C THR A 39 13.73 13.48 4.05
N LYS A 40 14.04 14.75 4.34
CA LYS A 40 14.79 15.11 5.54
C LYS A 40 13.89 15.02 6.79
N PRO A 41 14.46 14.71 7.97
CA PRO A 41 13.70 14.75 9.23
C PRO A 41 13.06 16.11 9.47
N VAL A 42 11.80 16.12 9.90
CA VAL A 42 11.05 17.33 10.26
C VAL A 42 10.64 17.22 11.73
N GLY A 43 10.84 18.28 12.51
CA GLY A 43 10.49 18.30 13.93
C GLY A 43 11.38 17.45 14.84
N MET A 44 12.49 16.91 14.31
CA MET A 44 13.50 16.15 15.05
C MET A 44 14.89 16.35 14.45
N HIS A 45 15.93 16.04 15.23
CA HIS A 45 17.32 16.08 14.77
C HIS A 45 17.82 14.66 14.54
N SER A 46 18.10 14.33 13.28
CA SER A 46 18.72 13.06 12.91
C SER A 46 19.60 13.23 11.67
N ARG A 47 20.59 12.34 11.55
CA ARG A 47 21.41 12.19 10.34
C ARG A 47 20.77 11.24 9.32
N HIS A 48 19.73 10.51 9.73
CA HIS A 48 19.06 9.51 8.93
C HIS A 48 17.85 10.13 8.24
N ASP A 49 17.86 10.12 6.92
CA ASP A 49 16.70 10.55 6.11
C ASP A 49 15.57 9.53 6.23
N PHE A 50 14.33 10.02 6.09
CA PHE A 50 13.15 9.17 6.09
C PHE A 50 12.84 8.66 4.69
N LEU A 51 12.33 7.43 4.59
CA LEU A 51 11.45 7.06 3.50
C LEU A 51 10.00 7.27 3.92
N ASN A 52 9.24 7.95 3.06
CA ASN A 52 7.81 8.20 3.27
C ASN A 52 7.00 7.77 2.05
N CYS A 53 5.81 7.23 2.29
CA CYS A 53 4.80 6.99 1.26
C CYS A 53 3.39 7.08 1.83
N LEU A 54 2.40 7.17 0.94
CA LEU A 54 0.99 7.10 1.26
C LEU A 54 0.42 5.76 0.83
N PHE A 55 -0.58 5.29 1.58
CA PHE A 55 -1.45 4.22 1.12
C PHE A 55 -2.92 4.53 1.41
N VAL A 56 -3.79 3.97 0.57
CA VAL A 56 -5.24 3.92 0.79
C VAL A 56 -5.66 2.46 0.92
N ALA A 57 -6.44 2.19 1.96
CA ALA A 57 -7.03 0.88 2.21
C ALA A 57 -8.53 1.01 2.50
N GLU A 58 -9.30 0.03 2.04
CA GLU A 58 -10.66 -0.19 2.50
C GLU A 58 -10.63 -1.03 3.77
N SER A 59 -11.37 -0.62 4.80
CA SER A 59 -11.49 -1.40 6.02
C SER A 59 -12.89 -1.31 6.61
N GLY A 60 -13.32 -2.41 7.24
CA GLY A 60 -14.47 -2.47 8.13
C GLY A 60 -14.12 -2.13 9.59
N LEU A 61 -12.83 -1.99 9.91
CA LEU A 61 -12.38 -1.58 11.23
C LEU A 61 -12.65 -0.08 11.46
N THR A 62 -12.95 0.28 12.70
CA THR A 62 -13.00 1.68 13.11
C THR A 62 -11.61 2.31 13.12
N ALA A 63 -11.53 3.65 13.07
CA ALA A 63 -10.26 4.36 13.15
C ALA A 63 -9.45 4.01 14.42
N GLN A 64 -10.14 3.76 15.55
CA GLN A 64 -9.51 3.37 16.80
C GLN A 64 -8.88 1.97 16.70
N GLN A 65 -9.60 1.01 16.10
CA GLN A 65 -9.07 -0.35 15.88
C GLN A 65 -7.90 -0.35 14.90
N LEU A 66 -7.97 0.45 13.84
CA LEU A 66 -6.83 0.66 12.93
C LEU A 66 -5.63 1.27 13.64
N LYS A 67 -5.83 2.28 14.51
CA LYS A 67 -4.72 2.84 15.27
C LYS A 67 -4.09 1.79 16.20
N THR A 68 -4.88 0.94 16.82
CA THR A 68 -4.37 -0.18 17.63
C THR A 68 -3.57 -1.18 16.78
N LEU A 69 -4.06 -1.54 15.60
CA LEU A 69 -3.34 -2.40 14.65
C LEU A 69 -2.00 -1.79 14.25
N PHE A 70 -1.99 -0.52 13.86
CA PHE A 70 -0.78 0.19 13.44
C PHE A 70 0.24 0.32 14.56
N ILE A 71 -0.21 0.60 15.78
CA ILE A 71 0.67 0.57 16.97
C ILE A 71 1.29 -0.82 17.16
N ALA A 72 0.52 -1.90 16.97
CA ALA A 72 1.05 -3.26 17.08
C ALA A 72 2.10 -3.56 16.00
N MET A 73 1.87 -3.14 14.75
CA MET A 73 2.85 -3.26 13.65
C MET A 73 4.14 -2.49 13.95
N GLU A 74 4.03 -1.24 14.41
CA GLU A 74 5.19 -0.43 14.79
C GLU A 74 6.01 -1.08 15.91
N LEU A 75 5.34 -1.63 16.93
CA LEU A 75 6.01 -2.36 18.03
C LEU A 75 6.70 -3.62 17.51
N ALA A 76 6.06 -4.37 16.60
CA ALA A 76 6.63 -5.56 15.97
C ALA A 76 7.88 -5.23 15.11
N HIS A 77 7.90 -4.05 14.50
CA HIS A 77 9.05 -3.50 13.79
C HIS A 77 10.13 -2.93 14.72
N GLY A 78 9.91 -2.91 16.04
CA GLY A 78 10.89 -2.47 17.03
C GLY A 78 10.78 -1.01 17.46
N ARG A 79 9.70 -0.29 17.10
CA ARG A 79 9.50 1.08 17.58
C ARG A 79 9.30 1.07 19.09
N ASN A 80 10.18 1.73 19.84
CA ASN A 80 9.98 1.91 21.28
C ASN A 80 9.01 3.07 21.57
N ARG A 81 7.73 2.76 21.80
CA ARG A 81 6.70 3.75 22.16
C ARG A 81 6.62 4.07 23.66
N SER A 82 7.35 3.36 24.53
CA SER A 82 7.35 3.66 25.98
C SER A 82 8.33 4.76 26.37
N ASP A 83 9.26 5.13 25.47
CA ASP A 83 10.14 6.27 25.66
C ASP A 83 9.35 7.59 25.60
N PRO A 84 9.43 8.47 26.61
CA PRO A 84 8.78 9.78 26.59
C PRO A 84 9.19 10.65 25.38
N ASN A 85 10.38 10.44 24.85
CA ASN A 85 10.93 11.15 23.69
C ASN A 85 10.70 10.39 22.38
N CYS A 86 9.90 9.33 22.36
CA CYS A 86 9.69 8.49 21.18
C CYS A 86 9.28 9.27 19.92
N LYS A 87 8.72 10.48 20.03
CA LYS A 87 8.37 11.38 18.91
C LYS A 87 9.56 12.06 18.23
N VAL A 88 10.70 12.23 18.91
CA VAL A 88 11.89 12.92 18.39
C VAL A 88 13.09 12.00 18.17
N LEU A 89 12.90 10.70 18.39
CA LEU A 89 13.90 9.67 18.13
C LEU A 89 13.67 9.01 16.77
N ASP A 90 14.76 8.49 16.21
CA ASP A 90 14.73 7.64 15.02
C ASP A 90 13.82 6.42 15.25
N ARG A 91 13.19 5.96 14.17
CA ARG A 91 12.19 4.91 14.24
C ARG A 91 12.24 3.97 13.03
N PRO A 92 12.02 2.67 13.26
CA PRO A 92 11.93 1.70 12.19
C PRO A 92 10.63 1.82 11.40
N LEU A 93 9.54 2.28 12.03
CA LEU A 93 8.24 2.40 11.40
C LEU A 93 7.37 3.43 12.14
N ASP A 94 6.60 4.20 11.38
CA ASP A 94 5.52 5.07 11.80
C ASP A 94 4.35 4.89 10.83
N ILE A 95 3.14 4.69 11.35
CA ILE A 95 1.93 4.68 10.53
C ILE A 95 0.88 5.60 11.16
N ASP A 96 0.43 6.56 10.36
CA ASP A 96 -0.59 7.52 10.75
C ASP A 96 -1.78 7.50 9.81
N ILE A 97 -2.98 7.60 10.41
CA ILE A 97 -4.23 7.82 9.67
C ILE A 97 -4.33 9.32 9.44
N LEU A 98 -4.38 9.73 8.17
CA LEU A 98 -4.48 11.13 7.76
C LEU A 98 -5.93 11.55 7.57
N ALA A 99 -6.75 10.69 6.95
CA ALA A 99 -8.16 10.93 6.71
C ALA A 99 -8.96 9.64 6.54
N SER A 100 -10.28 9.74 6.66
CA SER A 100 -11.21 8.68 6.32
C SER A 100 -12.39 9.22 5.50
N SER A 101 -12.91 8.40 4.60
CA SER A 101 -14.00 8.77 3.71
C SER A 101 -14.82 7.55 3.29
N ALA A 102 -16.10 7.75 2.99
CA ALA A 102 -16.95 6.69 2.46
C ALA A 102 -16.52 6.23 1.05
N ALA A 103 -15.82 7.08 0.31
CA ALA A 103 -15.29 6.82 -1.02
C ALA A 103 -13.75 6.93 -1.04
N ASP A 104 -13.12 6.24 -2.00
CA ASP A 104 -11.69 6.36 -2.33
C ASP A 104 -11.45 7.67 -3.12
N ASP A 105 -11.64 8.80 -2.44
CA ASP A 105 -11.35 10.13 -2.96
C ASP A 105 -10.81 11.01 -1.84
N PHE A 106 -9.49 11.18 -1.84
CA PHE A 106 -8.75 12.02 -0.89
C PHE A 106 -7.99 13.16 -1.58
N ALA A 107 -8.28 13.45 -2.86
CA ALA A 107 -7.50 14.41 -3.65
C ALA A 107 -7.47 15.83 -3.03
N ALA A 108 -8.51 16.20 -2.28
CA ALA A 108 -8.63 17.48 -1.60
C ALA A 108 -8.24 17.44 -0.10
N THR A 109 -7.76 16.30 0.41
CA THR A 109 -7.34 16.16 1.80
C THR A 109 -6.10 17.00 2.08
N ARG A 110 -6.12 17.72 3.21
CA ARG A 110 -4.94 18.44 3.69
C ARG A 110 -4.01 17.47 4.41
N VAL A 111 -2.77 17.38 3.94
CA VAL A 111 -1.70 16.59 4.54
C VAL A 111 -0.50 17.49 4.84
N ASP A 112 0.51 16.94 5.54
CA ASP A 112 1.76 17.67 5.76
C ASP A 112 2.44 18.02 4.44
N ALA A 113 3.20 19.11 4.43
CA ALA A 113 3.76 19.70 3.21
C ALA A 113 4.57 18.70 2.36
N TYR A 114 5.34 17.81 3.00
CA TYR A 114 6.15 16.79 2.35
C TYR A 114 5.35 15.62 1.77
N LEU A 115 4.06 15.51 2.06
CA LEU A 115 3.15 14.49 1.53
C LEU A 115 2.25 15.02 0.41
N ASN A 116 2.20 16.35 0.20
CA ASN A 116 1.29 16.97 -0.78
C ASN A 116 1.53 16.47 -2.20
N GLU A 117 2.79 16.37 -2.63
CA GLU A 117 3.12 15.90 -3.98
C GLU A 117 2.75 14.42 -4.16
N LEU A 118 3.00 13.59 -3.13
CA LEU A 118 2.58 12.18 -3.15
C LEU A 118 1.06 12.05 -3.31
N LEU A 119 0.28 12.86 -2.57
CA LEU A 119 -1.17 12.83 -2.65
C LEU A 119 -1.66 13.30 -4.03
N ALA A 120 -1.09 14.38 -4.56
CA ALA A 120 -1.42 14.87 -5.88
C ALA A 120 -1.12 13.82 -6.96
N GLU A 121 0.05 13.20 -6.92
CA GLU A 121 0.43 12.11 -7.84
C GLU A 121 -0.50 10.89 -7.71
N LEU A 122 -0.85 10.50 -6.48
CA LEU A 122 -1.73 9.36 -6.19
C LEU A 122 -3.11 9.48 -6.86
N TYR A 123 -3.58 10.71 -7.07
CA TYR A 123 -4.84 11.05 -7.74
C TYR A 123 -4.64 11.68 -9.14
N GLY A 124 -3.44 11.59 -9.71
CA GLY A 124 -3.13 12.03 -11.08
C GLY A 124 -3.20 13.55 -11.30
N GLN A 125 -3.01 14.35 -10.25
CA GLN A 125 -3.07 15.82 -10.25
C GLN A 125 -1.69 16.49 -10.13
N GLY A 126 -0.59 15.74 -10.23
CA GLY A 126 0.75 16.30 -10.10
C GLY A 126 1.87 15.29 -10.26
N GLU A 127 3.10 15.78 -10.13
CA GLU A 127 4.33 15.01 -10.14
C GLU A 127 5.08 15.21 -8.84
N VAL A 128 5.86 14.21 -8.45
CA VAL A 128 6.70 14.21 -7.26
C VAL A 128 8.13 14.54 -7.64
N HIS A 129 8.67 15.60 -7.06
CA HIS A 129 10.02 16.09 -7.29
C HIS A 129 11.03 15.56 -6.27
N ASP A 130 10.56 15.18 -5.08
CA ASP A 130 11.40 14.53 -4.08
C ASP A 130 12.02 13.23 -4.63
N ARG A 131 13.20 12.89 -4.12
CA ARG A 131 13.93 11.71 -4.58
C ARG A 131 13.12 10.45 -4.31
N LYS A 132 12.62 9.82 -5.36
CA LYS A 132 11.95 8.53 -5.29
C LYS A 132 12.93 7.38 -5.15
N VAL A 133 12.47 6.29 -4.53
CA VAL A 133 13.26 5.06 -4.36
C VAL A 133 12.45 3.83 -4.75
N THR A 134 13.14 2.79 -5.20
CA THR A 134 12.56 1.47 -5.42
C THR A 134 12.72 0.61 -4.17
N LEU A 135 11.70 -0.18 -3.87
CA LEU A 135 11.71 -1.18 -2.82
C LEU A 135 11.31 -2.54 -3.38
N PRO A 136 11.99 -3.64 -3.02
CA PRO A 136 11.49 -4.97 -3.30
C PRO A 136 10.28 -5.22 -2.42
N LEU A 137 9.14 -5.59 -2.98
CA LEU A 137 7.96 -6.05 -2.25
C LEU A 137 7.92 -7.57 -2.32
N HIS A 138 8.00 -8.21 -1.15
CA HIS A 138 7.90 -9.66 -1.03
C HIS A 138 6.49 -10.02 -0.57
N THR A 139 5.64 -10.51 -1.47
CA THR A 139 4.29 -10.96 -1.09
C THR A 139 4.30 -12.47 -0.85
N ARG A 140 3.65 -12.94 0.22
CA ARG A 140 3.34 -14.36 0.39
C ARG A 140 2.03 -14.67 -0.30
N LEU A 141 2.08 -15.34 -1.44
CA LEU A 141 0.88 -15.96 -2.01
C LEU A 141 0.44 -17.12 -1.09
N MET A 142 -0.81 -17.08 -0.64
CA MET A 142 -1.41 -18.17 0.13
C MET A 142 -1.34 -19.48 -0.67
N LYS A 143 -0.95 -20.57 0.01
CA LYS A 143 -0.58 -21.90 -0.54
C LYS A 143 0.75 -21.99 -1.29
N GLY A 144 1.81 -21.51 -0.64
CA GLY A 144 3.12 -22.15 -0.71
C GLY A 144 3.90 -21.94 -2.01
N LYS A 145 5.12 -21.39 -1.82
CA LYS A 145 6.30 -21.51 -2.68
C LYS A 145 6.55 -20.50 -3.78
N VAL A 146 5.76 -19.42 -3.93
CA VAL A 146 6.19 -18.30 -4.78
C VAL A 146 6.13 -17.00 -3.97
N ILE A 147 7.32 -16.44 -3.74
CA ILE A 147 7.48 -15.02 -3.41
C ILE A 147 7.64 -14.34 -4.76
N GLU A 148 6.64 -13.61 -5.21
CA GLU A 148 6.85 -12.68 -6.31
C GLU A 148 7.58 -11.46 -5.75
N GLU A 149 8.73 -11.14 -6.34
CA GLU A 149 9.47 -9.92 -6.03
C GLU A 149 9.02 -8.83 -7.00
N LEU A 150 8.09 -7.99 -6.53
CA LEU A 150 7.63 -6.83 -7.28
C LEU A 150 8.44 -5.61 -6.83
N GLN A 151 9.06 -4.89 -7.76
CA GLN A 151 9.67 -3.60 -7.46
C GLN A 151 8.60 -2.51 -7.42
N VAL A 152 8.50 -1.79 -6.31
CA VAL A 152 7.53 -0.70 -6.08
C VAL A 152 8.24 0.61 -5.75
N GLY A 153 7.51 1.73 -5.81
CA GLY A 153 7.95 3.02 -5.23
C GLY A 153 8.32 4.12 -6.22
N LEU A 154 8.39 3.87 -7.53
CA LEU A 154 8.62 4.94 -8.52
C LEU A 154 7.35 5.64 -8.99
N THR A 155 6.22 4.93 -8.97
CA THR A 155 4.92 5.45 -9.41
C THR A 155 3.83 4.88 -8.50
N PRO A 156 2.65 5.53 -8.44
CA PRO A 156 1.50 4.96 -7.78
C PRO A 156 1.10 3.61 -8.38
N LEU A 157 0.57 2.74 -7.53
CA LEU A 157 0.29 1.34 -7.85
C LEU A 157 -0.92 0.87 -7.05
N ARG A 158 -1.79 0.07 -7.67
CA ARG A 158 -2.81 -0.71 -6.96
C ARG A 158 -2.32 -2.14 -6.78
N LEU A 159 -2.26 -2.59 -5.53
CA LEU A 159 -1.90 -3.93 -5.12
C LEU A 159 -3.15 -4.72 -4.74
N SER A 160 -3.20 -6.00 -5.11
CA SER A 160 -4.22 -6.93 -4.62
C SER A 160 -3.65 -8.31 -4.36
N GLN A 161 -3.98 -8.90 -3.22
CA GLN A 161 -3.84 -10.34 -2.99
C GLN A 161 -4.83 -11.04 -3.93
N GLY A 162 -4.33 -11.91 -4.81
CA GLY A 162 -5.19 -12.66 -5.72
C GLY A 162 -6.18 -13.52 -4.93
N SER A 163 -7.46 -13.20 -5.01
CA SER A 163 -8.55 -14.08 -4.61
C SER A 163 -9.29 -14.54 -5.86
N ASP A 164 -9.18 -15.83 -6.16
CA ASP A 164 -10.22 -16.63 -6.81
C ASP A 164 -10.84 -16.03 -8.10
N ASP A 165 -10.14 -16.24 -9.22
CA ASP A 165 -10.68 -16.05 -10.57
C ASP A 165 -11.64 -17.21 -10.95
N ARG A 166 -12.60 -17.52 -10.05
CA ARG A 166 -13.67 -18.49 -10.29
C ARG A 166 -15.01 -18.07 -9.69
N GLN A 167 -15.48 -16.87 -9.97
CA GLN A 167 -16.89 -16.70 -10.36
C GLN A 167 -17.20 -15.30 -10.91
N ALA A 168 -17.20 -15.18 -12.24
CA ALA A 168 -18.30 -14.58 -13.02
C ALA A 168 -17.86 -14.34 -14.48
N ALA A 169 -17.66 -15.43 -15.22
CA ALA A 169 -17.81 -15.42 -16.67
C ALA A 169 -18.55 -16.69 -17.13
N ALA A 170 -19.70 -16.96 -16.50
CA ALA A 170 -20.74 -17.74 -17.15
C ALA A 170 -21.54 -16.80 -18.04
N ALA A 171 -20.96 -16.44 -19.20
CA ALA A 171 -21.74 -16.02 -20.36
C ALA A 171 -21.99 -17.28 -21.20
N ILE A 172 -22.84 -18.18 -20.70
CA ILE A 172 -23.58 -19.08 -21.56
C ILE A 172 -24.90 -18.38 -21.83
N TYR A 173 -25.21 -18.09 -23.09
CA TYR A 173 -26.51 -18.19 -23.77
C TYR A 173 -26.36 -17.55 -25.18
N PRO A 174 -27.14 -17.92 -26.22
CA PRO A 174 -27.86 -19.18 -26.46
C PRO A 174 -27.60 -19.76 -27.88
N ASP A 175 -27.97 -21.03 -28.05
CA ASP A 175 -28.56 -21.64 -29.25
C ASP A 175 -28.05 -21.26 -30.66
N ALA A 176 -27.32 -22.20 -31.29
CA ALA A 176 -27.38 -22.41 -32.72
C ALA A 176 -27.46 -23.92 -33.00
N GLY A 177 -28.66 -24.38 -33.34
CA GLY A 177 -28.97 -25.76 -33.71
C GLY A 177 -28.20 -26.31 -34.93
N PRO A 178 -28.46 -27.58 -35.29
CA PRO A 178 -27.47 -28.48 -35.87
C PRO A 178 -27.33 -28.30 -37.39
N ARG A 179 -26.10 -28.34 -37.89
CA ARG A 179 -25.85 -28.61 -39.31
C ARG A 179 -24.84 -29.74 -39.46
N HIS A 180 -25.39 -30.90 -39.81
CA HIS A 180 -24.70 -31.98 -40.50
C HIS A 180 -23.86 -31.41 -41.65
N VAL A 181 -22.59 -31.78 -41.70
CA VAL A 181 -21.80 -31.70 -42.94
C VAL A 181 -21.19 -33.07 -43.20
N VAL A 182 -21.64 -33.62 -44.32
CA VAL A 182 -21.26 -34.88 -44.93
C VAL A 182 -19.86 -34.76 -45.56
N VAL A 183 -19.08 -35.82 -45.41
CA VAL A 183 -17.77 -36.06 -46.04
C VAL A 183 -17.93 -36.18 -47.57
N PRO A 184 -16.94 -35.75 -48.37
CA PRO A 184 -16.61 -36.48 -49.58
C PRO A 184 -15.17 -36.99 -49.57
N HIS A 185 -15.03 -38.26 -49.95
CA HIS A 185 -13.79 -38.93 -50.32
C HIS A 185 -13.11 -38.27 -51.52
N GLN A 186 -11.78 -38.29 -51.50
CA GLN A 186 -10.96 -38.70 -52.65
C GLN A 186 -9.93 -39.72 -52.17
#